data_AF-A0A127SIE9-F1
#
_entry.id   AF-A0A127SIE9-F1
#
_cell.length_a   1.000
_cell.length_b   1.000
_cell.length_c   1.000
_cell.angle_alpha   90.00
_cell.angle_beta   90.00
_cell.angle_gamma   90.00
#
_symmetry.space_group_name_H-M   'P 1'
#
loop_
_entity.id
_entity.type
_entity.pdbx_description
1 polymer ?
#
loop_
_entity_poly.entity_id
_entity_poly.type
_entity_poly.pdbx_seq_one_letter_code
_entity_poly.pdbx_strand_id
1 'polypeptide(L)'
;MKQWNQARETGNVNKALDDIVHVLRSLIADESPFSNRMIQDGNAELYIKFIDRAADRIADYIAQTTVRDFEQMHGLPITNVHETFFTLIVGLISLIRSHPNISDRTIKEVMAQTLHIESYVV
;
A
#
# COMPACT_ATOMS: atom_id res chain seq x y z
N MET A 1 5.94 -7.78 -0.79
CA MET A 1 4.64 -8.20 -0.20
C MET A 1 4.69 -9.48 0.60
N LYS A 2 4.99 -10.66 0.04
CA LYS A 2 5.02 -11.92 0.82
C LYS A 2 5.96 -11.85 2.04
N GLN A 3 7.18 -11.37 1.84
CA GLN A 3 8.16 -11.21 2.91
C GLN A 3 7.70 -10.23 4.00
N TRP A 4 7.10 -9.09 3.59
CA TRP A 4 6.51 -8.13 4.52
C TRP A 4 5.40 -8.78 5.37
N ASN A 5 4.48 -9.53 4.75
CA ASN A 5 3.39 -10.18 5.48
C ASN A 5 3.91 -11.26 6.44
N GLN A 6 4.96 -12.00 6.06
CA GLN A 6 5.60 -13.01 6.93
C GLN A 6 6.36 -12.40 8.10
N ALA A 7 6.94 -11.21 7.93
CA ALA A 7 7.68 -10.50 8.96
C ALA A 7 6.77 -9.66 9.89
N ARG A 8 5.48 -9.55 9.56
CA ARG A 8 4.51 -8.76 10.33
C ARG A 8 4.27 -9.41 11.69
N GLU A 9 4.16 -8.57 12.70
CA GLU A 9 3.65 -8.98 14.01
C GLU A 9 2.12 -8.90 13.97
N THR A 10 1.45 -10.05 13.98
CA THR A 10 -0.02 -10.12 13.93
C THR A 10 -0.64 -9.40 15.15
N GLY A 11 -1.63 -8.54 14.90
CA GLY A 11 -2.26 -7.69 15.92
C GLY A 11 -1.54 -6.35 16.16
N ASN A 12 -0.26 -6.21 15.78
CA ASN A 12 0.46 -4.94 15.87
C ASN A 12 0.20 -4.07 14.64
N VAL A 13 -0.97 -3.43 14.62
CA VAL A 13 -1.44 -2.59 13.50
C VAL A 13 -0.53 -1.38 13.28
N ASN A 14 -0.10 -0.72 14.36
CA ASN A 14 0.76 0.47 14.30
C ASN A 14 2.06 0.16 13.55
N LYS A 15 2.74 -0.93 13.93
CA LYS A 15 3.98 -1.39 13.30
C LYS A 15 3.74 -1.87 11.87
N ALA A 16 2.64 -2.57 11.60
CA ALA A 16 2.31 -3.01 10.25
C ALA A 16 2.19 -1.83 9.27
N LEU A 17 1.60 -0.72 9.74
CA LEU A 17 1.50 0.52 8.97
C LEU A 17 2.88 1.19 8.77
N ASP A 18 3.75 1.21 9.78
CA ASP A 18 5.13 1.71 9.60
C ASP A 18 5.90 0.88 8.56
N ASP A 19 5.85 -0.45 8.70
CA ASP A 19 6.56 -1.38 7.83
C ASP A 19 6.10 -1.24 6.37
N ILE A 20 4.79 -1.09 6.13
CA ILE A 20 4.26 -0.97 4.76
C ILE A 20 4.60 0.38 4.13
N VAL A 21 4.66 1.47 4.91
CA VAL A 21 5.11 2.79 4.42
C VAL A 21 6.54 2.70 3.90
N HIS A 22 7.43 2.02 4.63
CA HIS A 22 8.80 1.78 4.18
C HIS A 22 8.88 0.92 2.92
N VAL A 23 8.05 -0.12 2.81
CA VAL A 23 7.96 -0.95 1.59
C VAL A 23 7.50 -0.11 0.39
N LEU A 24 6.45 0.70 0.55
CA LEU A 24 5.93 1.56 -0.52
C LEU A 24 6.97 2.56 -1.00
N ARG A 25 7.69 3.20 -0.08
CA ARG A 25 8.78 4.11 -0.44
C ARG A 25 9.90 3.41 -1.18
N SER A 26 10.33 2.25 -0.69
CA SER A 26 11.39 1.50 -1.33
C SER A 26 10.99 1.11 -2.75
N LEU A 27 9.74 0.69 -2.98
CA LEU A 27 9.23 0.37 -4.32
C LEU A 27 9.17 1.57 -5.28
N ILE A 28 8.91 2.77 -4.75
CA ILE A 28 8.83 4.00 -5.56
C ILE A 28 10.22 4.60 -5.79
N ALA A 29 11.11 4.52 -4.80
CA ALA A 29 12.48 5.02 -4.88
C ALA A 29 13.38 4.09 -5.71
N ASP A 30 13.25 2.76 -5.53
CA ASP A 30 13.77 1.76 -6.46
C ASP A 30 12.86 1.71 -7.70
N GLU A 31 12.72 2.82 -8.43
CA GLU A 31 12.17 2.76 -9.78
C GLU A 31 13.01 1.73 -10.54
N SER A 32 12.49 0.50 -10.62
CA SER A 32 13.19 -0.64 -11.13
C SER A 32 13.77 -0.28 -12.49
N PRO A 33 14.92 -0.83 -12.91
CA PRO A 33 15.42 -0.69 -14.27
C PRO A 33 14.33 -0.94 -15.34
N PHE A 34 13.27 -1.68 -14.99
CA PHE A 34 12.06 -1.84 -15.78
C PHE A 34 11.15 -0.60 -15.80
N SER A 35 10.78 -0.04 -14.64
CA SER A 35 9.95 1.18 -14.53
C SER A 35 10.61 2.37 -15.21
N ASN A 36 11.91 2.56 -14.98
CA ASN A 36 12.73 3.58 -15.62
C ASN A 36 12.75 3.42 -17.14
N ARG A 37 12.89 2.19 -17.65
CA ARG A 37 12.83 1.91 -19.10
C ARG A 37 11.48 2.23 -19.72
N MET A 38 10.37 1.86 -19.08
CA MET A 38 9.04 2.17 -19.64
C MET A 38 8.75 3.68 -19.69
N ILE A 39 9.24 4.44 -18.71
CA ILE A 39 9.15 5.90 -18.69
C ILE A 39 10.05 6.50 -19.78
N GLN A 40 11.29 6.01 -19.93
CA GLN A 40 12.25 6.48 -20.95
C GLN A 40 11.84 6.15 -22.38
N ASP A 41 11.24 4.97 -22.61
CA ASP A 41 10.77 4.53 -23.92
C ASP A 41 9.46 5.24 -24.35
N GLY A 42 8.96 6.19 -23.54
CA GLY A 42 7.78 6.99 -23.84
C GLY A 42 6.46 6.22 -23.74
N ASN A 43 6.44 5.04 -23.12
CA ASN A 43 5.27 4.17 -23.09
C ASN A 43 4.48 4.31 -21.80
N ALA A 44 3.90 5.50 -21.59
CA ALA A 44 3.09 5.84 -20.43
C ALA A 44 1.91 4.87 -20.22
N GLU A 45 1.35 4.34 -21.32
CA GLU A 45 0.27 3.35 -21.27
C GLU A 45 0.72 2.03 -20.63
N LEU A 46 1.92 1.53 -20.97
CA LEU A 46 2.48 0.34 -20.32
C LEU A 46 2.78 0.58 -18.84
N TYR A 47 3.25 1.78 -18.49
CA TYR A 47 3.49 2.15 -17.10
C TYR A 47 2.19 2.17 -16.28
N ILE A 48 1.12 2.78 -16.78
CA ILE A 48 -0.19 2.79 -16.12
C ILE A 48 -0.71 1.35 -15.94
N LYS A 49 -0.71 0.54 -17.00
CA LYS A 49 -1.16 -0.87 -16.95
C LYS A 49 -0.35 -1.70 -15.95
N PHE A 50 0.94 -1.42 -15.80
CA PHE A 50 1.78 -2.10 -14.81
C PHE A 50 1.36 -1.73 -13.39
N ILE A 51 1.18 -0.43 -13.10
CA ILE A 51 0.73 0.03 -11.79
C ILE A 51 -0.65 -0.55 -11.45
N ASP A 52 -1.59 -0.53 -12.39
CA ASP A 52 -2.94 -1.08 -12.18
C ASP A 52 -2.87 -2.58 -11.82
N ARG A 53 -2.13 -3.38 -12.60
CA ARG A 53 -1.97 -4.83 -12.33
C ARG A 53 -1.26 -5.11 -11.01
N ALA A 54 -0.25 -4.31 -10.67
CA ALA A 54 0.45 -4.45 -9.41
C ALA A 54 -0.47 -4.13 -8.23
N ALA A 55 -1.20 -3.01 -8.30
CA ALA A 55 -2.14 -2.60 -7.27
C ALA A 55 -3.26 -3.64 -7.07
N ASP A 56 -3.85 -4.13 -8.16
CA ASP A 56 -4.86 -5.19 -8.16
C ASP A 56 -4.35 -6.45 -7.44
N ARG A 57 -3.16 -6.92 -7.83
CA ARG A 57 -2.58 -8.13 -7.22
C ARG A 57 -2.23 -7.95 -5.75
N ILE A 58 -1.80 -6.75 -5.35
CA ILE A 58 -1.46 -6.44 -3.95
C ILE A 58 -2.74 -6.32 -3.12
N ALA A 59 -3.78 -5.66 -3.63
CA ALA A 59 -5.07 -5.56 -2.97
C ALA A 59 -5.67 -6.95 -2.70
N ASP A 60 -5.67 -7.82 -3.71
CA ASP A 60 -6.05 -9.23 -3.59
C ASP A 60 -5.28 -9.95 -2.49
N TYR A 61 -3.95 -9.80 -2.47
CA TYR A 61 -3.10 -10.47 -1.50
C TYR A 61 -3.37 -9.99 -0.08
N ILE A 62 -3.50 -8.68 0.12
CA ILE A 62 -3.79 -8.08 1.44
C ILE A 62 -5.18 -8.52 1.93
N ALA A 63 -6.19 -8.51 1.05
CA ALA A 63 -7.54 -8.95 1.35
C ALA A 63 -7.60 -10.42 1.80
N GLN A 64 -6.78 -11.29 1.22
CA GLN A 64 -6.74 -12.72 1.53
C GLN A 64 -5.83 -13.06 2.73
N THR A 65 -5.05 -12.12 3.23
CA THR A 65 -4.07 -12.35 4.30
C THR A 65 -4.28 -11.38 5.46
N THR A 66 -3.59 -10.24 5.44
CA THR A 66 -3.54 -9.26 6.53
C THR A 66 -4.92 -8.79 6.98
N VAL A 67 -5.86 -8.57 6.03
CA VAL A 67 -7.22 -8.13 6.36
C VAL A 67 -8.00 -9.21 7.11
N ARG A 68 -7.84 -10.49 6.74
CA ARG A 68 -8.49 -11.60 7.45
C ARG A 68 -7.97 -11.72 8.87
N ASP A 69 -6.66 -11.58 9.06
CA ASP A 69 -6.06 -11.59 10.40
C ASP A 69 -6.60 -10.43 11.25
N PHE A 70 -6.75 -9.25 10.64
CA PHE A 70 -7.30 -8.07 11.31
C PHE A 70 -8.78 -8.25 11.67
N GLU A 71 -9.60 -8.69 10.71
CA GLU A 71 -11.04 -8.91 10.89
C GLU A 71 -11.32 -9.90 12.01
N GLN A 72 -10.56 -10.99 12.11
CA GLN A 72 -10.71 -11.99 13.16
C GLN A 72 -10.46 -11.44 14.57
N MET A 73 -9.61 -10.42 14.70
CA MET A 73 -9.21 -9.87 16.00
C MET A 73 -10.00 -8.61 16.38
N HIS A 74 -10.43 -7.82 15.40
CA HIS A 74 -10.95 -6.47 15.63
C HIS A 74 -12.31 -6.19 14.99
N GLY A 75 -12.80 -7.08 14.12
CA GLY A 75 -13.87 -6.75 13.17
C GLY A 75 -13.37 -5.83 12.07
N LEU A 76 -14.10 -5.77 10.95
CA LEU A 76 -13.69 -4.98 9.79
C LEU A 76 -14.59 -3.76 9.58
N PRO A 77 -14.05 -2.53 9.55
CA PRO A 77 -14.84 -1.31 9.40
C PRO A 77 -15.20 -0.99 7.94
N ILE A 78 -14.71 -1.78 6.98
CA ILE A 78 -14.90 -1.57 5.54
C ILE A 78 -15.51 -2.82 4.89
N THR A 79 -16.37 -2.63 3.87
CA THR A 79 -17.05 -3.75 3.17
C THR A 79 -16.41 -4.07 1.82
N ASN A 80 -16.06 -3.04 1.03
CA ASN A 80 -15.47 -3.22 -0.31
C ASN A 80 -13.94 -3.32 -0.22
N VAL A 81 -13.45 -4.36 0.48
CA VAL A 81 -12.04 -4.50 0.86
C VAL A 81 -11.10 -4.36 -0.34
N HIS A 82 -11.33 -5.13 -1.39
CA HIS A 82 -10.44 -5.15 -2.55
C HIS A 82 -10.38 -3.76 -3.20
N GLU A 83 -11.52 -3.15 -3.47
CA GLU A 83 -11.62 -1.83 -4.10
C GLU A 83 -10.99 -0.74 -3.22
N THR A 84 -11.24 -0.76 -1.90
CA THR A 84 -10.64 0.19 -0.96
C THR A 84 -9.12 0.08 -0.98
N PHE A 85 -8.56 -1.13 -0.92
CA PHE A 85 -7.11 -1.32 -0.97
C PHE A 85 -6.54 -0.95 -2.35
N PHE A 86 -7.21 -1.31 -3.45
CA PHE A 86 -6.79 -0.93 -4.79
C PHE A 86 -6.69 0.58 -4.94
N THR A 87 -7.75 1.31 -4.59
CA THR A 87 -7.78 2.78 -4.64
C THR A 87 -6.75 3.40 -3.72
N LEU A 88 -6.59 2.88 -2.50
CA LEU A 88 -5.57 3.35 -1.56
C LEU A 88 -4.16 3.16 -2.12
N ILE A 89 -3.82 1.99 -2.66
CA ILE A 89 -2.48 1.72 -3.21
C ILE A 89 -2.17 2.65 -4.39
N VAL A 90 -3.07 2.76 -5.37
CA VAL A 90 -2.90 3.66 -6.52
C VAL A 90 -2.76 5.12 -6.05
N GLY A 91 -3.61 5.54 -5.12
CA GLY A 91 -3.59 6.88 -4.53
C GLY A 91 -2.29 7.19 -3.80
N LEU A 92 -1.79 6.26 -2.99
CA LEU A 92 -0.53 6.41 -2.25
C LEU A 92 0.68 6.48 -3.19
N ILE A 93 0.72 5.65 -4.25
CA ILE A 93 1.78 5.72 -5.26
C ILE A 93 1.79 7.09 -5.92
N SER A 94 0.62 7.60 -6.33
CA SER A 94 0.48 8.92 -6.92
C SER A 94 0.89 10.04 -5.96
N LEU A 95 0.47 9.95 -4.69
CA LEU A 95 0.76 10.91 -3.64
C LEU A 95 2.25 11.02 -3.37
N ILE A 96 2.92 9.90 -3.15
CA ILE A 96 4.37 9.85 -2.84
C ILE A 96 5.18 10.34 -4.05
N ARG A 97 4.80 9.97 -5.28
CA ARG A 97 5.47 10.47 -6.49
C ARG A 97 5.33 12.00 -6.64
N SER A 98 4.14 12.53 -6.38
CA SER A 98 3.85 13.97 -6.53
C SER A 98 4.41 14.81 -5.37
N HIS A 99 4.57 14.22 -4.19
CA HIS A 99 5.07 14.87 -2.98
C HIS A 99 6.18 14.00 -2.36
N PRO A 100 7.38 13.93 -2.96
CA PRO A 100 8.44 13.02 -2.52
C PRO A 100 8.88 13.25 -1.07
N ASN A 101 8.76 14.49 -0.59
CA ASN A 101 9.11 14.92 0.76
C ASN A 101 7.96 14.80 1.78
N ILE A 102 6.80 14.25 1.39
CA ILE A 102 5.72 13.96 2.35
C ILE A 102 6.28 13.10 3.49
N SER A 103 5.82 13.28 4.72
CA SER A 103 6.36 12.51 5.86
C SER A 103 5.77 11.10 5.93
N ASP A 104 6.52 10.14 6.47
CA ASP A 104 6.04 8.76 6.71
C ASP A 104 4.82 8.75 7.62
N ARG A 105 4.84 9.61 8.64
CA ARG A 105 3.71 9.86 9.52
C ARG A 105 2.46 10.26 8.74
N THR A 106 2.57 11.20 7.82
CA THR A 106 1.42 11.65 7.01
C THR A 106 0.89 10.52 6.12
N ILE A 107 1.76 9.72 5.49
CA ILE A 107 1.34 8.55 4.68
C ILE A 107 0.58 7.56 5.57
N LYS A 108 1.11 7.25 6.75
CA LYS A 108 0.49 6.37 7.74
C LYS A 108 -0.87 6.88 8.20
N GLU A 109 -0.99 8.17 8.50
CA GLU A 109 -2.24 8.81 8.91
C GLU A 109 -3.30 8.75 7.78
N VAL A 110 -2.91 9.01 6.53
CA VAL A 110 -3.80 8.87 5.36
C VAL A 110 -4.31 7.43 5.22
N MET A 111 -3.44 6.43 5.38
CA MET A 111 -3.83 5.02 5.37
C MET A 111 -4.83 4.71 6.48
N ALA A 112 -4.54 5.14 7.71
CA ALA A 112 -5.39 4.86 8.86
C ALA A 112 -6.75 5.52 8.75
N GLN A 113 -6.81 6.76 8.25
CA GLN A 113 -8.07 7.48 8.00
C GLN A 113 -8.90 6.80 6.91
N THR A 114 -8.25 6.40 5.81
CA THR A 114 -8.95 5.74 4.69
C THR A 114 -9.53 4.38 5.10
N LEU A 115 -8.84 3.69 6.01
CA LEU A 115 -9.23 2.37 6.50
C LEU A 115 -10.09 2.42 7.77
N HIS A 116 -10.35 3.60 8.34
CA HIS A 116 -11.08 3.79 9.60
C HIS A 116 -10.46 3.03 10.79
N ILE A 117 -9.13 3.10 10.92
CA ILE A 117 -8.32 2.44 11.96
C ILE A 117 -7.43 3.42 12.73
N GLU A 118 -7.85 4.69 12.83
CA GLU A 118 -7.07 5.76 13.48
C GLU A 118 -6.79 5.48 14.95
N SER A 119 -7.67 4.75 15.63
CA SER A 119 -7.49 4.33 17.03
C SER A 119 -6.27 3.42 17.25
N TYR A 120 -5.70 2.86 16.19
CA TYR A 120 -4.53 1.99 16.23
C TYR A 120 -3.22 2.73 15.90
N VAL A 121 -3.28 4.00 15.53
CA VAL A 121 -2.12 4.85 15.27
C VAL A 121 -1.85 5.69 16.51
N VAL A 122 -0.81 5.32 17.26
CA VAL A 122 -0.34 6.02 18.46
C VAL A 122 0.97 6.74 18.15
#